data_AF-A0A7J6Q1L1-F1
#
_entry.id   AF-A0A7J6Q1L1-F1
#
_cell.length_a   1.000
_cell.length_b   1.000
_cell.length_c   1.000
_cell.angle_alpha   90.00
_cell.angle_beta   90.00
_cell.angle_gamma   90.00
#
_symmetry.space_group_name_H-M   'P 1'
#
loop_
_entity.id
_entity.type
_entity.pdbx_description
1 polymer ?
#
loop_
_entity_poly.entity_id
_entity_poly.type
_entity_poly.pdbx_seq_one_letter_code
_entity_poly.pdbx_strand_id
1 'polypeptide(L)'
;LHCDIAPQACDNFIRLCKSGYYNGVKFHRVIRNFMMQGGDPEGTGRGGKSAFEGGAPFRDEFDSRLTHTGAGVLSMANSGRDTNRSQFFITFKSCEHLNNKHTIFGRVVGGGAALDALNETETDRKERPIEPIKIIKTQVFVNPFETILDDEAAQKKEEEDKLKEAQLLRDSMDVMKNHPKRSSTGIGIQGRCMQMLKYCCFR
;
A
#
# COMPACT_ATOMS: atom_id res chain seq x y z
N LEU A 1 10.95 2.17 -12.88
CA LEU A 1 10.23 3.03 -11.93
C LEU A 1 11.25 3.96 -11.29
N HIS A 2 10.92 5.23 -11.08
CA HIS A 2 11.81 6.25 -10.51
C HIS A 2 11.60 6.33 -8.99
N CYS A 3 11.89 5.24 -8.28
CA CYS A 3 11.58 5.09 -6.85
C CYS A 3 12.37 6.05 -5.96
N ASP A 4 13.50 6.56 -6.44
CA ASP A 4 14.34 7.58 -5.79
C ASP A 4 13.73 8.98 -5.88
N ILE A 5 12.93 9.26 -6.92
CA ILE A 5 12.34 10.56 -7.19
C ILE A 5 10.88 10.63 -6.73
N ALA A 6 10.10 9.59 -7.02
CA ALA A 6 8.68 9.49 -6.68
C ALA A 6 8.42 8.24 -5.80
N PRO A 7 8.96 8.20 -4.57
CA PRO A 7 8.91 7.03 -3.71
C PRO A 7 7.48 6.62 -3.34
N GLN A 8 6.57 7.56 -3.03
CA GLN A 8 5.20 7.21 -2.65
C GLN A 8 4.41 6.65 -3.82
N ALA A 9 4.53 7.26 -5.00
CA ALA A 9 3.89 6.75 -6.20
C ALA A 9 4.41 5.35 -6.58
N CYS A 10 5.72 5.13 -6.50
CA CYS A 10 6.32 3.83 -6.79
C CYS A 10 5.92 2.76 -5.78
N ASP A 11 5.97 3.07 -4.48
CA ASP A 11 5.57 2.15 -3.41
C ASP A 11 4.09 1.75 -3.56
N ASN A 12 3.21 2.73 -3.74
CA ASN A 12 1.79 2.50 -4.01
C ASN A 12 1.60 1.55 -5.21
N PHE A 13 2.24 1.86 -6.35
CA PHE A 13 2.11 1.07 -7.56
C PHE A 13 2.61 -0.37 -7.38
N ILE A 14 3.74 -0.56 -6.68
CA ILE A 14 4.31 -1.87 -6.40
C ILE A 14 3.41 -2.68 -5.46
N ARG A 15 2.91 -2.08 -4.38
CA ARG A 15 2.00 -2.75 -3.44
C ARG A 15 0.70 -3.20 -4.13
N LEU A 16 0.12 -2.35 -4.98
CA LEU A 16 -1.07 -2.68 -5.77
C LEU A 16 -0.80 -3.78 -6.81
N CYS A 17 0.38 -3.79 -7.45
CA CYS A 17 0.79 -4.90 -8.31
C CYS A 17 0.93 -6.22 -7.52
N LYS A 18 1.65 -6.20 -6.38
CA LYS A 18 1.90 -7.40 -5.57
C LYS A 18 0.60 -7.99 -5.00
N SER A 19 -0.37 -7.17 -4.64
CA SER A 19 -1.69 -7.63 -4.16
C SER A 19 -2.62 -8.13 -5.28
N GLY A 20 -2.21 -7.98 -6.55
CA GLY A 20 -3.05 -8.33 -7.70
C GLY A 20 -4.19 -7.36 -7.96
N TYR A 21 -4.17 -6.16 -7.36
CA TYR A 21 -5.21 -5.14 -7.48
C TYR A 21 -5.51 -4.75 -8.94
N TYR A 22 -4.49 -4.77 -9.79
CA TYR A 22 -4.62 -4.44 -11.21
C TYR A 22 -5.01 -5.63 -12.10
N ASN A 23 -5.14 -6.85 -11.56
CA ASN A 23 -5.47 -8.01 -12.37
C ASN A 23 -6.93 -7.92 -12.86
N GLY A 24 -7.14 -8.05 -14.16
CA GLY A 24 -8.43 -7.87 -14.83
C GLY A 24 -8.86 -6.41 -15.00
N VAL A 25 -8.10 -5.44 -14.50
CA VAL A 25 -8.45 -4.02 -14.57
C VAL A 25 -8.35 -3.50 -16.00
N LYS A 26 -9.37 -2.78 -16.44
CA LYS A 26 -9.47 -2.24 -17.80
C LYS A 26 -8.78 -0.88 -17.94
N PHE A 27 -8.28 -0.61 -19.13
CA PHE A 27 -7.98 0.75 -19.56
C PHE A 27 -9.29 1.40 -20.01
N HIS A 28 -9.83 2.25 -19.15
CA HIS A 28 -11.16 2.83 -19.33
C HIS A 28 -11.13 4.11 -20.17
N ARG A 29 -9.95 4.56 -20.60
CA ARG A 29 -9.79 5.75 -21.45
C ARG A 29 -8.52 5.64 -22.30
N VAL A 30 -8.65 5.79 -23.61
CA VAL A 30 -7.54 5.77 -24.58
C VAL A 30 -7.74 6.94 -25.53
N ILE A 31 -6.72 7.78 -25.69
CA ILE A 31 -6.73 8.90 -26.61
C ILE A 31 -5.50 8.77 -27.50
N ARG A 32 -5.75 8.48 -28.78
CA ARG A 32 -4.71 8.37 -29.80
C ARG A 32 -3.83 9.62 -29.81
N ASN A 33 -2.52 9.41 -29.93
CA ASN A 33 -1.48 10.44 -29.91
C ASN A 33 -1.38 11.25 -28.61
N PHE A 34 -2.01 10.79 -27.53
CA PHE A 34 -1.96 11.45 -26.24
C PHE A 34 -1.58 10.48 -25.12
N MET A 35 -2.53 9.68 -24.62
CA MET A 35 -2.30 8.75 -23.51
C MET A 35 -3.37 7.66 -23.41
N MET A 36 -3.05 6.63 -22.63
CA MET A 36 -3.98 5.60 -22.19
C MET A 36 -4.01 5.56 -20.66
N GLN A 37 -5.21 5.60 -20.09
CA GLN A 37 -5.46 5.66 -18.65
C GLN A 37 -6.19 4.41 -18.15
N GLY A 38 -5.75 3.92 -16.99
CA GLY A 38 -6.26 2.71 -16.34
C GLY A 38 -6.09 2.79 -14.82
N GLY A 39 -6.10 1.63 -14.17
CA GLY A 39 -5.90 1.53 -12.72
C GLY A 39 -7.15 1.80 -11.87
N ASP A 40 -8.34 1.79 -12.48
CA ASP A 40 -9.63 1.82 -11.78
C ASP A 40 -10.29 0.43 -11.84
N PRO A 41 -10.36 -0.33 -10.73
CA PRO A 41 -10.99 -1.65 -10.72
C PRO A 41 -12.46 -1.66 -11.11
N GLU A 42 -13.18 -0.54 -10.89
CA GLU A 42 -14.58 -0.43 -11.29
C GLU A 42 -14.74 -0.11 -12.78
N GLY A 43 -13.66 0.36 -13.44
CA GLY A 43 -13.67 0.76 -14.84
C GLY A 43 -14.59 1.95 -15.15
N THR A 44 -14.97 2.73 -14.13
CA THR A 44 -15.84 3.90 -14.30
C THR A 44 -15.06 5.13 -14.73
N GLY A 45 -13.77 5.18 -14.37
CA GLY A 45 -12.86 6.33 -14.47
C GLY A 45 -12.88 7.23 -13.24
N ARG A 46 -13.70 6.92 -12.24
CA ARG A 46 -13.84 7.72 -11.00
C ARG A 46 -13.39 6.96 -9.76
N GLY A 47 -13.24 5.65 -9.86
CA GLY A 47 -12.89 4.78 -8.75
C GLY A 47 -11.38 4.72 -8.50
N GLY A 48 -10.99 3.76 -7.67
CA GLY A 48 -9.61 3.52 -7.31
C GLY A 48 -9.25 3.97 -5.90
N LYS A 49 -8.38 3.20 -5.25
CA LYS A 49 -7.89 3.44 -3.89
C LYS A 49 -6.38 3.20 -3.88
N SER A 50 -5.64 4.03 -3.15
CA SER A 50 -4.21 3.76 -2.96
C SER A 50 -4.01 2.49 -2.12
N ALA A 51 -2.78 1.99 -2.07
CA ALA A 51 -2.35 0.94 -1.15
C ALA A 51 -2.13 1.42 0.28
N PHE A 52 -2.24 2.73 0.54
CA PHE A 52 -2.05 3.30 1.87
C PHE A 52 -3.29 3.10 2.76
N GLU A 53 -3.14 3.40 4.04
CA GLU A 53 -4.18 3.17 5.05
C GLU A 53 -5.54 3.75 4.62
N GLY A 54 -6.59 2.91 4.72
CA GLY A 54 -7.95 3.29 4.32
C GLY A 54 -8.15 3.60 2.83
N GLY A 55 -7.14 3.39 1.98
CA GLY A 55 -7.17 3.81 0.58
C GLY A 55 -7.05 5.33 0.39
N ALA A 56 -6.43 6.02 1.35
CA ALA A 56 -6.28 7.48 1.38
C ALA A 56 -5.49 8.00 0.17
N PRO A 57 -5.85 9.17 -0.39
CA PRO A 57 -5.04 9.80 -1.43
C PRO A 57 -3.66 10.20 -0.89
N PHE A 58 -2.68 10.31 -1.79
CA PHE A 58 -1.33 10.74 -1.45
C PHE A 58 -0.86 11.92 -2.31
N ARG A 59 0.19 12.59 -1.82
CA ARG A 59 0.71 13.84 -2.38
C ARG A 59 1.30 13.68 -3.78
N ASP A 60 1.41 14.78 -4.50
CA ASP A 60 2.16 14.83 -5.75
C ASP A 60 3.68 14.84 -5.49
N GLU A 61 4.44 14.24 -6.39
CA GLU A 61 5.91 14.17 -6.33
C GLU A 61 6.47 14.67 -7.68
N PHE A 62 6.94 15.91 -7.71
CA PHE A 62 7.45 16.57 -8.92
C PHE A 62 8.96 16.77 -8.85
N ASP A 63 9.64 16.55 -9.96
CA ASP A 63 11.08 16.77 -10.10
C ASP A 63 11.37 17.32 -11.50
N SER A 64 12.24 18.32 -11.59
CA SER A 64 12.56 19.01 -12.84
C SER A 64 13.26 18.12 -13.87
N ARG A 65 13.87 17.01 -13.45
CA ARG A 65 14.49 16.01 -14.32
C ARG A 65 13.47 15.12 -15.02
N LEU A 66 12.24 15.06 -14.50
CA LEU A 66 11.17 14.24 -15.07
C LEU A 66 10.16 15.12 -15.79
N THR A 67 10.08 14.94 -17.11
CA THR A 67 9.11 15.60 -17.97
C THR A 67 8.34 14.58 -18.79
N HIS A 68 7.13 14.94 -19.22
CA HIS A 68 6.32 14.14 -20.13
C HIS A 68 6.86 14.25 -21.57
N THR A 69 8.14 13.95 -21.78
CA THR A 69 8.82 14.03 -23.07
C THR A 69 8.97 12.63 -23.69
N GLY A 70 8.41 12.48 -24.88
CA GLY A 70 8.37 11.24 -25.64
C GLY A 70 7.24 10.29 -25.22
N ALA A 71 7.17 9.16 -25.92
CA ALA A 71 6.24 8.08 -25.61
C ALA A 71 6.70 7.25 -24.42
N GLY A 72 5.74 6.60 -23.76
CA GLY A 72 5.96 5.62 -22.71
C GLY A 72 6.19 6.21 -21.32
N VAL A 73 5.90 7.50 -21.09
CA VAL A 73 6.00 8.08 -19.74
C VAL A 73 4.83 7.57 -18.90
N LEU A 74 5.12 7.06 -17.71
CA LEU A 74 4.15 6.51 -16.76
C LEU A 74 3.93 7.49 -15.61
N SER A 75 2.68 7.92 -15.44
CA SER A 75 2.31 8.98 -14.51
C SER A 75 1.00 8.70 -13.76
N MET A 76 0.84 9.28 -12.57
CA MET A 76 -0.39 9.16 -11.79
C MET A 76 -1.51 10.04 -12.35
N ALA A 77 -2.72 9.49 -12.43
CA ALA A 77 -3.92 10.29 -12.66
C ALA A 77 -4.44 10.84 -11.33
N ASN A 78 -4.86 12.10 -11.32
CA ASN A 78 -5.39 12.79 -10.14
C ASN A 78 -6.61 13.64 -10.52
N SER A 79 -7.33 14.14 -9.51
CA SER A 79 -8.49 15.04 -9.66
C SER A 79 -8.21 16.43 -9.11
N GLY A 80 -6.94 16.80 -9.03
CA GLY A 80 -6.44 17.98 -8.32
C GLY A 80 -5.16 17.67 -7.56
N ARG A 81 -4.54 18.71 -7.01
CA ARG A 81 -3.29 18.60 -6.26
C ARG A 81 -3.43 17.61 -5.09
N ASP A 82 -2.44 16.75 -4.92
CA ASP A 82 -2.31 15.81 -3.81
C ASP A 82 -3.47 14.80 -3.69
N THR A 83 -4.05 14.39 -4.82
CA THR A 83 -5.19 13.44 -4.87
C THR A 83 -4.86 12.11 -5.57
N ASN A 84 -3.60 11.69 -5.55
CA ASN A 84 -3.18 10.45 -6.21
C ASN A 84 -3.77 9.22 -5.51
N ARG A 85 -4.26 8.25 -6.28
CA ARG A 85 -4.86 6.98 -5.78
C ARG A 85 -4.24 5.78 -6.50
N SER A 86 -5.05 4.99 -7.21
CA SER A 86 -4.55 3.84 -8.00
C SER A 86 -4.51 4.09 -9.51
N GLN A 87 -5.19 5.12 -10.00
CA GLN A 87 -5.27 5.37 -11.42
C GLN A 87 -3.95 5.95 -11.95
N PHE A 88 -3.55 5.47 -13.13
CA PHE A 88 -2.34 5.90 -13.80
C PHE A 88 -2.59 5.99 -15.30
N PHE A 89 -1.71 6.69 -16.01
CA PHE A 89 -1.72 6.74 -17.46
C PHE A 89 -0.32 6.57 -18.04
N ILE A 90 -0.28 6.13 -19.29
CA ILE A 90 0.93 5.99 -20.10
C ILE A 90 0.79 6.90 -21.31
N THR A 91 1.79 7.73 -21.58
CA THR A 91 1.78 8.63 -22.74
C THR A 91 2.12 7.91 -24.03
N PHE A 92 1.47 8.30 -25.13
CA PHE A 92 1.85 7.88 -26.49
C PHE A 92 2.74 8.91 -27.19
N LYS A 93 2.71 10.17 -26.74
CA LYS A 93 3.56 11.27 -27.25
C LYS A 93 3.99 12.20 -26.12
N SER A 94 4.85 13.17 -26.46
CA SER A 94 5.21 14.26 -25.54
C SER A 94 3.96 15.06 -25.14
N CYS A 95 3.78 15.26 -23.83
CA CYS A 95 2.62 15.92 -23.24
C CYS A 95 3.07 16.98 -22.21
N GLU A 96 3.86 17.97 -22.63
CA GLU A 96 4.51 18.93 -21.72
C GLU A 96 3.53 19.73 -20.85
N HIS A 97 2.28 19.91 -21.32
CA HIS A 97 1.22 20.57 -20.57
C HIS A 97 0.78 19.82 -19.29
N LEU A 98 1.22 18.57 -19.11
CA LEU A 98 1.01 17.72 -17.93
C LEU A 98 2.15 17.83 -16.91
N ASN A 99 3.27 18.47 -17.26
CA ASN A 99 4.41 18.66 -16.38
C ASN A 99 3.97 19.43 -15.11
N ASN A 100 4.47 19.02 -13.95
CA ASN A 100 4.13 19.60 -12.64
C ASN A 100 2.63 19.54 -12.28
N LYS A 101 1.84 18.71 -12.97
CA LYS A 101 0.43 18.43 -12.66
C LYS A 101 0.19 16.98 -12.30
N HIS A 102 0.99 16.07 -12.87
CA HIS A 102 0.90 14.64 -12.65
C HIS A 102 2.28 14.09 -12.25
N THR A 103 2.32 13.32 -11.18
CA THR A 103 3.52 12.65 -10.69
C THR A 103 4.01 11.65 -11.73
N ILE A 104 5.19 11.89 -12.31
CA ILE A 104 5.88 10.92 -13.16
C ILE A 104 6.64 9.96 -12.26
N PHE A 105 6.34 8.67 -12.35
CA PHE A 105 6.96 7.65 -11.49
C PHE A 105 7.60 6.51 -12.26
N GLY A 106 7.55 6.53 -13.59
CA GLY A 106 8.27 5.56 -14.40
C GLY A 106 8.24 5.84 -15.89
N ARG A 107 8.83 4.90 -16.63
CA ARG A 107 8.81 4.86 -18.09
C ARG A 107 8.74 3.42 -18.56
N VAL A 108 8.02 3.19 -19.65
CA VAL A 108 8.01 1.93 -20.38
C VAL A 108 9.39 1.73 -21.01
N VAL A 109 10.04 0.60 -20.70
CA VAL A 109 11.39 0.25 -21.17
C VAL A 109 11.40 -0.90 -22.19
N GLY A 110 10.24 -1.52 -22.44
CA GLY A 110 10.08 -2.63 -23.38
C GLY A 110 8.64 -2.73 -23.87
N GLY A 111 8.42 -3.46 -24.95
CA GLY A 111 7.08 -3.60 -25.54
C GLY A 111 6.63 -2.39 -26.36
N GLY A 112 7.55 -1.66 -27.02
CA GLY A 112 7.23 -0.50 -27.86
C GLY A 112 6.17 -0.80 -28.93
N ALA A 113 6.29 -1.93 -29.63
CA ALA A 113 5.29 -2.35 -30.62
C ALA A 113 3.88 -2.56 -30.01
N ALA A 114 3.79 -3.01 -28.76
CA ALA A 114 2.52 -3.09 -28.06
C ALA A 114 1.97 -1.70 -27.72
N LEU A 115 2.83 -0.77 -27.31
CA LEU A 115 2.46 0.63 -27.07
C LEU A 115 1.95 1.31 -28.36
N ASP A 116 2.60 1.05 -29.49
CA ASP A 116 2.18 1.55 -30.81
C ASP A 116 0.82 0.96 -31.22
N ALA A 117 0.62 -0.35 -31.04
CA ALA A 117 -0.66 -0.99 -31.30
C ALA A 117 -1.80 -0.43 -30.39
N LEU A 118 -1.49 -0.17 -29.12
CA LEU A 118 -2.43 0.45 -28.18
C LEU A 118 -2.78 1.89 -28.58
N ASN A 119 -1.83 2.65 -29.12
CA ASN A 119 -2.08 4.00 -29.63
C ASN A 119 -3.07 4.00 -30.80
N GLU A 120 -3.06 2.94 -31.62
CA GLU A 120 -3.93 2.77 -32.77
C GLU A 120 -5.32 2.19 -32.43
N THR A 121 -5.61 1.96 -31.15
CA THR A 121 -6.90 1.42 -30.71
C THR A 121 -8.06 2.34 -31.05
N GLU A 122 -9.14 1.76 -31.58
CA GLU A 122 -10.40 2.47 -31.83
C GLU A 122 -11.20 2.65 -30.55
N THR A 123 -11.74 3.86 -30.36
CA THR A 123 -12.50 4.22 -29.17
C THR A 123 -13.88 4.78 -29.52
N ASP A 124 -14.80 4.64 -28.59
CA ASP A 124 -16.12 5.26 -28.65
C ASP A 124 -16.08 6.78 -28.42
N ARG A 125 -17.25 7.42 -28.41
CA ARG A 125 -17.40 8.86 -28.16
C ARG A 125 -16.96 9.31 -26.75
N LYS A 126 -16.77 8.38 -25.82
CA LYS A 126 -16.30 8.61 -24.45
C LYS A 126 -14.83 8.23 -24.28
N GLU A 127 -14.10 8.06 -25.39
CA GLU A 127 -12.69 7.69 -25.41
C GLU A 127 -12.45 6.29 -24.80
N ARG A 128 -13.48 5.44 -24.74
CA ARG A 128 -13.36 4.06 -24.26
C ARG A 128 -13.04 3.13 -25.42
N PRO A 129 -12.06 2.21 -25.27
CA PRO A 129 -11.82 1.18 -26.28
C PRO A 129 -13.08 0.40 -26.64
N ILE A 130 -13.36 0.23 -27.94
CA ILE A 130 -14.47 -0.58 -28.42
C ILE A 130 -14.25 -2.03 -27.98
N GLU A 131 -13.05 -2.54 -28.22
CA GLU A 131 -12.57 -3.81 -27.67
C GLU A 131 -11.89 -3.57 -26.32
N PRO A 132 -12.37 -4.16 -25.21
CA PRO A 132 -11.83 -3.89 -23.89
C PRO A 132 -10.37 -4.36 -23.74
N ILE A 133 -9.47 -3.40 -23.53
CA ILE A 133 -8.08 -3.68 -23.14
C ILE A 133 -8.01 -3.80 -21.62
N LYS A 134 -7.38 -4.86 -21.13
CA LYS A 134 -7.24 -5.13 -19.68
C LYS A 134 -5.85 -5.63 -19.32
N ILE A 135 -5.43 -5.33 -18.10
CA ILE A 135 -4.24 -5.89 -17.48
C ILE A 135 -4.57 -7.31 -17.06
N ILE A 136 -3.94 -8.32 -17.65
CA ILE A 136 -4.22 -9.72 -17.31
C ILE A 136 -3.62 -10.06 -15.94
N LYS A 137 -2.35 -9.72 -15.77
CA LYS A 137 -1.58 -9.99 -14.57
C LYS A 137 -0.45 -8.98 -14.46
N THR A 138 -0.08 -8.64 -13.24
CA THR A 138 1.14 -7.87 -12.95
C THR A 138 2.17 -8.77 -12.26
N GLN A 139 3.45 -8.53 -12.55
CA GLN A 139 4.57 -9.22 -11.92
C GLN A 139 5.65 -8.19 -11.57
N VAL A 140 6.04 -8.15 -10.29
CA VAL A 140 7.10 -7.27 -9.81
C VAL A 140 8.40 -8.07 -9.79
N PHE A 141 9.36 -7.69 -10.63
CA PHE A 141 10.67 -8.36 -10.72
C PHE A 141 11.67 -7.84 -9.68
N VAL A 142 11.60 -6.55 -9.37
CA VAL A 142 12.49 -5.89 -8.41
C VAL A 142 11.63 -4.98 -7.56
N ASN A 143 11.70 -5.15 -6.24
CA ASN A 143 11.04 -4.29 -5.28
C ASN A 143 12.11 -3.62 -4.39
N PRO A 144 12.40 -2.33 -4.59
CA PRO A 144 13.44 -1.63 -3.82
C PRO A 144 13.03 -1.32 -2.37
N PHE A 145 11.78 -1.62 -1.98
CA PHE A 145 11.24 -1.31 -0.66
C PHE A 145 11.18 -2.53 0.28
N GLU A 146 11.63 -3.73 -0.13
CA GLU A 146 11.46 -4.95 0.69
C GLU A 146 12.10 -4.85 2.06
N THR A 147 13.31 -4.30 2.14
CA THR A 147 14.01 -4.13 3.42
C THR A 147 13.24 -3.22 4.39
N ILE A 148 12.62 -2.16 3.86
CA ILE A 148 11.84 -1.21 4.67
C ILE A 148 10.55 -1.87 5.17
N LEU A 149 9.89 -2.67 4.33
CA LEU A 149 8.66 -3.37 4.68
C LEU A 149 8.89 -4.43 5.76
N ASP A 150 10.00 -5.16 5.67
CA ASP A 150 10.36 -6.18 6.66
C ASP A 150 10.64 -5.52 8.03
N ASP A 151 11.33 -4.37 8.03
CA ASP A 151 11.60 -3.59 9.23
C ASP A 151 10.30 -3.00 9.84
N GLU A 152 9.41 -2.43 9.03
CA GLU A 152 8.11 -1.91 9.46
C GLU A 152 7.20 -3.02 10.03
N ALA A 153 7.19 -4.19 9.40
CA ALA A 153 6.42 -5.35 9.86
C ALA A 153 6.97 -5.90 11.18
N ALA A 154 8.29 -5.94 11.34
CA ALA A 154 8.94 -6.32 12.58
C ALA A 154 8.57 -5.35 13.73
N GLN A 155 8.61 -4.04 13.47
CA GLN A 155 8.25 -3.02 14.45
C GLN A 155 6.78 -3.12 14.87
N LYS A 156 5.85 -3.26 13.91
CA LYS A 156 4.42 -3.44 14.21
C LYS A 156 4.16 -4.68 15.05
N LYS A 157 4.82 -5.80 14.72
CA LYS A 157 4.69 -7.04 15.49
C LYS A 157 5.20 -6.87 16.92
N GLU A 158 6.34 -6.20 17.08
CA GLU A 158 6.90 -5.90 18.42
C GLU A 158 5.95 -5.01 19.24
N GLU A 159 5.35 -4.00 18.61
CA GLU A 159 4.38 -3.12 19.27
C GLU A 159 3.08 -3.85 19.65
N GLU A 160 2.57 -4.71 18.77
CA GLU A 160 1.41 -5.56 19.06
C GLU A 160 1.67 -6.55 20.20
N ASP A 161 2.87 -7.16 20.23
CA ASP A 161 3.25 -8.10 21.27
C ASP A 161 3.41 -7.39 22.63
N LYS A 162 4.00 -6.18 22.66
CA LYS A 162 4.04 -5.31 23.86
C LYS A 162 2.64 -4.93 24.34
N LEU A 163 1.73 -4.62 23.43
CA LEU A 163 0.36 -4.26 23.78
C LEU A 163 -0.40 -5.45 24.39
N LYS A 164 -0.25 -6.65 23.82
CA LYS A 164 -0.83 -7.90 24.36
C LYS A 164 -0.28 -8.23 25.74
N GLU A 165 1.03 -8.09 25.95
CA GLU A 165 1.66 -8.32 27.25
C GLU A 165 1.16 -7.33 28.31
N ALA A 166 1.07 -6.04 27.96
CA ALA A 166 0.51 -5.01 28.83
C ALA A 166 -0.98 -5.21 29.14
N GLN A 167 -1.74 -5.81 28.21
CA GLN A 167 -3.14 -6.18 28.44
C GLN A 167 -3.24 -7.37 29.40
N LEU A 168 -2.46 -8.43 29.17
CA LEU A 168 -2.41 -9.62 30.04
C LEU A 168 -2.02 -9.27 31.48
N LEU A 169 -1.06 -8.35 31.66
CA LEU A 169 -0.68 -7.84 32.98
C LEU A 169 -1.82 -7.07 33.66
N ARG A 170 -2.54 -6.23 32.92
CA ARG A 170 -3.72 -5.49 33.44
C ARG A 170 -4.84 -6.44 33.85
N ASP A 171 -5.20 -7.38 32.99
CA ASP A 171 -6.24 -8.37 33.25
C ASP A 171 -5.89 -9.21 34.50
N SER A 172 -4.61 -9.59 34.66
CA SER A 172 -4.12 -10.31 35.85
C SER A 172 -4.20 -9.49 37.14
N MET A 173 -3.95 -8.18 37.07
CA MET A 173 -4.05 -7.27 38.22
C MET A 173 -5.51 -7.03 38.65
N ASP A 174 -6.46 -7.00 37.71
CA ASP A 174 -7.88 -6.84 38.02
C ASP A 174 -8.49 -8.09 38.68
N VAL A 175 -8.04 -9.28 38.29
CA VAL A 175 -8.42 -10.54 38.96
C VAL A 175 -7.95 -10.58 40.43
N MET A 176 -6.76 -10.04 40.73
CA MET A 176 -6.27 -9.93 42.10
C MET A 176 -7.05 -8.92 42.94
N LYS A 177 -7.53 -7.82 42.35
CA LYS A 177 -8.33 -6.80 43.06
C LYS A 177 -9.75 -7.27 43.37
N ASN A 178 -10.32 -8.15 42.54
CA ASN A 178 -11.70 -8.65 42.69
C ASN A 178 -11.81 -9.95 43.52
N HIS A 179 -10.73 -10.40 44.18
CA HIS A 179 -10.82 -11.51 45.12
C HIS A 179 -11.54 -11.08 46.42
N PRO A 180 -12.63 -11.75 46.86
CA PRO A 180 -13.30 -11.43 48.10
C PRO A 180 -12.35 -11.70 49.28
N LYS A 181 -12.22 -10.72 50.19
CA LYS A 181 -11.49 -10.89 51.45
C LYS A 181 -12.08 -12.11 52.19
N ARG A 182 -11.33 -13.22 52.25
CA ARG A 182 -11.65 -14.30 53.20
C ARG A 182 -11.59 -13.69 54.59
N SER A 183 -12.75 -13.66 55.26
CA SER A 183 -12.87 -13.27 56.66
C SER A 183 -11.94 -14.14 57.50
N SER A 184 -10.93 -13.54 58.11
CA SER A 184 -10.15 -14.18 59.17
C SER A 184 -11.01 -14.23 60.43
N THR A 185 -11.79 -15.30 60.59
CA THR A 185 -12.25 -15.69 61.94
C THR A 185 -11.02 -16.18 62.70
N GLY A 186 -10.65 -15.43 63.73
CA GLY A 186 -9.51 -15.74 64.58
C GLY A 186 -9.66 -17.10 65.24
N ILE A 187 -8.63 -17.94 65.09
CA ILE A 187 -8.36 -19.03 66.00
C ILE A 187 -6.96 -18.76 66.56
N GLY A 188 -6.92 -18.65 67.88
CA GLY A 188 -5.76 -18.28 68.67
C GLY A 188 -4.56 -19.18 68.41
N ILE A 189 -3.40 -18.53 68.43
CA ILE A 189 -2.10 -19.15 68.37
C ILE A 189 -1.89 -19.92 69.68
N GLN A 190 -1.75 -21.24 69.60
CA GLN A 190 -0.90 -21.96 70.53
C GLN A 190 -0.11 -23.05 69.78
N GLY A 191 1.20 -22.79 69.68
CA GLY A 191 2.21 -23.83 69.82
C GLY A 191 2.56 -24.68 68.60
N ARG A 192 3.79 -24.46 68.11
CA ARG A 192 4.68 -25.42 67.43
C ARG A 192 4.26 -25.88 66.03
N CYS A 193 5.01 -25.46 65.02
CA CYS A 193 6.01 -26.33 64.39
C CYS A 193 6.88 -25.52 63.43
N MET A 194 8.13 -25.33 63.82
CA MET A 194 9.21 -24.82 62.98
C MET A 194 9.88 -26.06 62.39
N GLN A 195 9.74 -26.33 61.08
CA GLN A 195 10.77 -26.99 60.25
C GLN A 195 10.30 -27.33 58.82
N MET A 196 11.23 -27.06 57.87
CA MET A 196 11.55 -27.84 56.65
C MET A 196 10.57 -27.69 55.48
N LEU A 197 10.95 -27.41 54.22
CA LEU A 197 12.19 -27.50 53.43
C LEU A 197 12.05 -26.45 52.28
N LYS A 198 13.04 -25.61 51.95
CA LYS A 198 14.10 -25.81 50.92
C LYS A 198 13.68 -26.62 49.67
N TYR A 199 14.26 -26.23 48.52
CA TYR A 199 14.09 -26.72 47.14
C TYR A 199 12.92 -26.05 46.38
N CYS A 200 13.08 -25.46 45.19
CA CYS A 200 14.13 -25.58 44.19
C CYS A 200 14.17 -24.30 43.32
N CYS A 201 15.32 -23.62 43.31
CA CYS A 201 15.73 -22.70 42.25
C CYS A 201 16.89 -23.39 41.56
N PHE A 202 16.77 -23.64 40.26
CA PHE A 202 17.77 -23.98 39.22
C PHE A 202 16.89 -24.52 38.07
N ARG A 203 16.89 -23.96 36.85
CA ARG A 203 17.98 -23.35 36.11
C ARG A 203 17.41 -22.55 34.94
#